data_AF-A0A0J8QXF5-F1
#
_entry.id   AF-A0A0J8QXF5-F1
#
_cell.length_a   1.000
_cell.length_b   1.000
_cell.length_c   1.000
_cell.angle_alpha   90.00
_cell.angle_beta   90.00
_cell.angle_gamma   90.00
#
_symmetry.space_group_name_H-M   'P 1'
#
loop_
_entity.id
_entity.type
_entity.pdbx_description
1 polymer ?
#
loop_
_entity_poly.entity_id
_entity_poly.type
_entity_poly.pdbx_seq_one_letter_code
_entity_poly.pdbx_strand_id
1 'polypeptide(L)' 'METTLAAARYGKENVKVCKVHRDTTTGWQTVTEMTVSVLLEGDIESSYVSPVLAAQTKHLPRKQIHQSRQ' A
#
# COMPACT_ATOMS: atom_id res chain seq x y z
N MET A 1 24.09 -20.94 -15.34
CA MET A 1 22.65 -20.93 -15.64
C MET A 1 22.03 -19.86 -14.79
N GLU A 2 21.49 -18.82 -15.41
CA GLU A 2 20.87 -17.68 -14.74
C GLU A 2 19.38 -17.98 -14.58
N THR A 3 18.88 -17.98 -13.35
CA THR A 3 17.47 -18.25 -13.04
C THR A 3 16.70 -16.95 -13.07
N THR A 4 15.95 -16.71 -14.13
CA THR A 4 15.10 -15.52 -14.31
C THR A 4 13.74 -15.71 -13.62
N LEU A 5 13.24 -14.67 -12.96
CA LEU A 5 11.93 -14.70 -12.30
C LEU A 5 10.81 -14.59 -13.35
N ALA A 6 10.00 -15.64 -13.50
CA ALA A 6 8.91 -15.65 -14.49
C ALA A 6 7.76 -14.69 -14.16
N ALA A 7 7.47 -14.49 -12.87
CA ALA A 7 6.52 -13.51 -12.38
C ALA A 7 6.80 -13.21 -10.91
N ALA A 8 6.65 -11.95 -10.51
CA ALA A 8 6.77 -11.55 -9.12
C ALA A 8 5.63 -10.57 -8.80
N ARG A 9 4.91 -10.86 -7.72
CA ARG A 9 3.83 -10.02 -7.17
C ARG A 9 4.17 -9.74 -5.73
N TYR A 10 4.08 -8.48 -5.32
CA TYR A 10 4.26 -8.12 -3.92
C TYR A 10 3.07 -7.29 -3.44
N GLY A 11 2.62 -7.56 -2.23
CA GLY A 11 1.46 -6.87 -1.69
C GLY A 11 1.06 -7.34 -0.30
N LYS A 12 -0.08 -6.83 0.16
CA LYS A 12 -0.64 -7.15 1.46
C LYS A 12 -2.02 -7.77 1.27
N GLU A 13 -2.19 -8.92 1.88
CA GLU A 13 -3.45 -9.66 1.91
C GLU A 13 -4.06 -9.65 3.32
N ASN A 14 -5.34 -10.01 3.41
CA ASN A 14 -6.10 -10.09 4.66
C ASN A 14 -6.20 -8.75 5.42
N VAL A 15 -6.26 -7.63 4.69
CA VAL A 15 -6.49 -6.32 5.30
C VAL A 15 -7.98 -6.16 5.59
N LYS A 16 -8.32 -6.13 6.88
CA LYS A 16 -9.70 -5.91 7.33
C LYS A 16 -9.99 -4.42 7.38
N VAL A 17 -10.99 -3.97 6.62
CA VAL A 17 -11.41 -2.58 6.56
C VAL A 17 -12.88 -2.49 6.97
N CYS A 18 -13.16 -1.65 7.96
CA CYS A 18 -14.51 -1.29 8.36
C CYS A 18 -14.69 0.21 8.11
N LYS A 19 -15.63 0.56 7.23
CA LYS A 19 -16.01 1.94 6.94
C LYS A 19 -17.39 2.20 7.51
N VAL A 20 -17.51 3.25 8.30
CA VAL A 20 -18.79 3.72 8.80
C VAL A 20 -19.14 5.02 8.10
N HIS A 21 -20.25 5.01 7.37
CA HIS A 21 -20.87 6.22 6.85
C HIS A 21 -21.93 6.69 7.83
N ARG A 22 -21.84 7.94 8.28
CA ARG A 22 -22.81 8.54 9.21
C ARG A 22 -23.54 9.65 8.48
N ASP A 23 -24.85 9.51 8.35
CA ASP A 23 -25.70 10.57 7.80
C ASP A 23 -26.14 11.49 8.94
N THR A 24 -25.73 12.76 8.87
CA THR A 24 -26.03 13.77 9.90
C THR A 24 -27.47 14.28 9.82
N THR A 25 -28.17 14.03 8.72
CA THR A 25 -29.54 14.51 8.50
C THR A 25 -30.56 13.54 9.08
N THR A 26 -30.34 12.25 8.85
CA THR A 26 -31.24 11.19 9.33
C THR A 26 -30.77 10.56 10.65
N GLY A 27 -29.51 10.78 11.05
CA GLY A 27 -28.89 10.19 12.23
C GLY A 27 -28.50 8.72 12.07
N TRP A 28 -28.74 8.13 10.89
CA TRP A 28 -28.41 6.73 10.61
C TRP A 28 -26.92 6.52 10.36
N GLN A 29 -26.45 5.34 10.74
CA GLN A 29 -25.09 4.89 10.43
C GLN A 29 -25.16 3.63 9.57
N THR A 30 -24.43 3.64 8.47
CA THR A 30 -24.26 2.49 7.60
C THR A 30 -22.82 2.01 7.72
N VAL A 31 -22.67 0.74 8.10
CA VAL A 31 -21.36 0.11 8.26
C VAL A 31 -21.10 -0.80 7.05
N THR A 32 -19.90 -0.72 6.50
CA THR A 32 -19.43 -1.60 5.43
C THR A 32 -18.11 -2.23 5.85
N GLU A 33 -18.11 -3.55 5.93
CA GLU A 33 -16.92 -4.34 6.23
C GLU A 33 -16.42 -5.05 4.97
N MET A 34 -15.12 -5.01 4.75
CA MET A 34 -14.46 -5.59 3.59
C MET A 34 -13.15 -6.25 4.01
N THR A 35 -12.82 -7.37 3.38
CA THR A 35 -11.46 -7.92 3.40
C THR A 35 -10.81 -7.61 2.07
N VAL A 36 -9.71 -6.86 2.09
CA VAL A 36 -9.03 -6.37 0.90
C VAL A 36 -7.67 -7.04 0.75
N SER A 37 -7.35 -7.43 -0.49
CA SER A 37 -6.01 -7.86 -0.91
C SER A 37 -5.58 -7.02 -2.09
N VAL A 38 -4.36 -6.45 -2.01
CA VAL A 38 -3.75 -5.68 -3.10
C VAL A 38 -2.39 -6.28 -3.39
N LEU A 39 -2.19 -6.70 -4.64
CA LEU A 39 -0.93 -7.19 -5.19
C LEU A 39 -0.49 -6.25 -6.30
N LEU A 40 0.76 -5.82 -6.26
CA LEU A 40 1.38 -4.99 -7.29
C LEU A 40 2.37 -5.82 -8.10
N GLU A 41 2.37 -5.59 -9.39
CA GLU A 41 3.34 -6.11 -10.36
C GLU A 41 4.16 -4.94 -10.91
N GLY A 42 5.45 -5.15 -11.14
CA GLY A 42 6.37 -4.12 -11.64
C GLY A 42 7.81 -4.63 -11.67
N ASP A 43 8.76 -3.72 -11.91
CA ASP A 43 10.19 -4.03 -11.91
C ASP A 43 10.71 -4.29 -10.48
N ILE A 44 10.40 -5.49 -9.99
CA ILE A 44 10.77 -5.96 -8.65
C ILE A 44 11.79 -7.09 -8.70
N GLU A 45 12.26 -7.48 -9.89
CA GLU A 45 13.27 -8.51 -10.08
C GLU A 45 14.53 -8.18 -9.28
N SER A 46 14.98 -6.92 -9.34
CA SER A 46 16.13 -6.39 -8.58
C SER A 46 16.03 -6.60 -7.07
N SER A 47 14.82 -6.61 -6.49
CA SER A 47 14.61 -6.82 -5.06
C SER A 47 14.80 -8.28 -4.63
N TYR A 48 14.60 -9.24 -5.54
CA TYR A 48 14.79 -10.66 -5.28
C TYR A 48 16.21 -11.13 -5.61
N VAL A 49 16.84 -10.53 -6.63
CA VAL A 49 18.18 -10.93 -7.09
C VAL A 49 19.32 -10.12 -6.46
N SER A 50 19.04 -8.95 -5.83
CA SER A 50 20.07 -8.10 -5.20
C SER A 50 19.53 -7.23 -4.05
N PRO A 51 19.39 -7.78 -2.83
CA PRO A 51 18.81 -7.06 -1.68
C PRO A 51 19.61 -5.83 -1.22
N VAL A 52 20.89 -5.72 -1.57
CA VAL A 52 21.79 -4.63 -1.12
C VAL A 52 21.57 -3.32 -1.88
N LEU A 53 21.15 -3.36 -3.15
CA LEU A 53 20.94 -2.17 -3.98
C LEU A 53 19.56 -1.52 -3.75
N ALA A 54 18.54 -2.31 -3.42
CA ALA A 54 17.18 -1.82 -3.17
C ALA A 54 17.05 -0.92 -1.93
N ALA A 55 18.02 -0.95 -1.01
CA ALA A 55 18.03 -0.10 0.18
C ALA A 55 18.36 1.37 -0.11
N GLN A 56 19.01 1.68 -1.23
CA GLN A 56 19.55 3.03 -1.50
C GLN A 56 18.54 4.00 -2.15
N THR A 57 17.44 3.50 -2.73
CA THR A 57 16.46 4.31 -3.49
C THR A 57 15.41 5.01 -2.60
N LYS A 58 15.43 4.84 -1.27
CA LYS A 58 14.41 5.41 -0.34
C LYS A 58 14.79 6.75 0.31
N HIS A 59 15.79 7.46 -0.18
CA HIS A 59 16.00 8.88 0.18
C HIS A 59 15.25 9.81 -0.79
N LEU A 60 13.91 9.79 -0.73
CA LEU A 60 13.11 10.90 -1.21
C LEU A 60 12.85 11.89 -0.07
N PRO A 61 13.00 13.21 -0.30
CA PRO A 61 12.85 14.22 0.74
C PRO A 61 11.40 14.28 1.23
N ARG A 62 11.21 14.14 2.55
CA ARG A 62 9.93 14.40 3.22
C ARG A 62 9.53 15.86 2.97
N LYS A 63 8.65 16.12 2.00
CA LYS A 63 7.97 17.41 1.91
C LYS A 63 7.13 17.58 3.18
N GLN A 64 7.54 18.55 3.98
CA GLN A 64 6.94 19.00 5.21
C GLN A 64 5.51 19.49 4.93
N ILE A 65 4.51 18.68 5.28
CA ILE A 65 3.10 19.10 5.27
C ILE A 65 2.89 19.95 6.53
N HIS A 66 3.10 21.25 6.44
CA HIS A 66 2.53 22.22 7.37
C HIS A 66 1.07 22.43 6.96
N GLN A 67 0.15 21.73 7.62
CA GLN A 67 -1.25 22.15 7.62
C GLN A 67 -1.44 23.21 8.71
N SER A 68 -1.64 24.44 8.24
CA SER A 68 -2.15 25.57 8.99
C SER A 68 -3.45 25.17 9.69
N ARG A 69 -3.42 25.13 11.02
CA ARG A 69 -4.63 25.26 11.84
C ARG A 69 -5.04 26.73 11.81
N GLN A 70 -6.11 27.04 11.08
CA GLN A 70 -7.09 28.03 11.51
C GLN A 70 -8.32 27.29 11.99
#